data_AF-A0A5E4G8T6-F1
#
_entry.id   AF-A0A5E4G8T6-F1
#
_cell.length_a   1.000
_cell.length_b   1.000
_cell.length_c   1.000
_cell.angle_alpha   90.00
_cell.angle_beta   90.00
_cell.angle_gamma   90.00
#
_symmetry.space_group_name_H-M   'P 1'
#
loop_
_entity.id
_entity.type
_entity.pdbx_description
1 polymer ?
#
loop_
_entity_poly.entity_id
_entity_poly.type
_entity_poly.pdbx_seq_one_letter_code
_entity_poly.pdbx_strand_id
1 'polypeptide(L)'
;MAMGRIGRGYAISIPIPFFFQFPPSLLQYSYWEFPIPTFNGEWVPPPAPLPLRSKANPKRHLLPLGPKPFPFIGNLLELGNKPHQSLTKLSQIYGPIITLQLGQVTTVVVSSPNTAKPVLRTHDQFLSNRTVPDAFQACDFHQDSLPWIPPSAKWRSLRQICNSQLFAAKILKANQPNRRVKVQELISQVNESAVNSEAVVIGRAAFTMLIMLSRTVFSVDLADPSSEMARE
;
A
#
# COMPACT_ATOMS: atom_id res chain seq x y z
N MET A 1 -24.83 32.59 22.46
CA MET A 1 -25.36 31.24 22.76
C MET A 1 -24.81 30.31 21.69
N ALA A 2 -23.85 29.47 22.07
CA ALA A 2 -23.11 28.59 21.18
C ALA A 2 -23.75 27.20 21.13
N MET A 3 -23.91 26.66 19.92
CA MET A 3 -24.18 25.24 19.60
C MET A 3 -24.07 25.18 18.06
N GLY A 4 -23.11 24.52 17.42
CA GLY A 4 -22.52 23.23 17.73
C GLY A 4 -23.27 22.16 16.93
N ARG A 5 -22.88 21.89 15.69
CA ARG A 5 -23.28 20.66 14.98
C ARG A 5 -22.20 20.15 14.02
N ILE A 6 -21.74 18.98 14.40
CA ILE A 6 -20.72 18.09 13.87
C ILE A 6 -21.14 17.55 12.49
N GLY A 7 -20.36 17.83 11.46
CA GLY A 7 -20.42 17.15 10.17
C GLY A 7 -19.33 16.08 10.08
N ARG A 8 -19.67 14.82 10.39
CA ARG A 8 -18.76 13.67 10.18
C ARG A 8 -18.76 13.33 8.70
N GLY A 9 -17.71 13.75 7.98
CA GLY A 9 -17.37 13.21 6.67
C GLY A 9 -16.65 11.87 6.86
N TYR A 10 -17.33 10.77 6.60
CA TYR A 10 -16.69 9.46 6.46
C TYR A 10 -15.97 9.41 5.10
N ALA A 11 -14.70 9.84 5.08
CA ALA A 11 -13.80 9.50 4.00
C ALA A 11 -13.30 8.07 4.25
N ILE A 12 -13.91 7.10 3.57
CA ILE A 12 -13.35 5.75 3.44
C ILE A 12 -12.13 5.88 2.52
N SER A 13 -11.02 6.36 3.08
CA SER A 13 -9.70 6.11 2.54
C SER A 13 -9.30 4.74 3.06
N ILE A 14 -9.24 3.76 2.16
CA ILE A 14 -8.49 2.53 2.37
C ILE A 14 -7.06 2.83 1.89
N PRO A 15 -6.12 3.25 2.74
CA PRO A 15 -4.72 3.05 2.41
C PRO A 15 -4.46 1.55 2.64
N ILE A 16 -4.07 0.82 1.60
CA ILE A 16 -3.36 -0.44 1.79
C ILE A 16 -1.90 -0.05 1.95
N PRO A 17 -1.31 -0.07 3.14
CA PRO A 17 0.14 0.06 3.26
C PRO A 17 0.72 -1.28 2.83
N PHE A 18 1.61 -1.26 1.85
CA PHE A 18 2.48 -2.40 1.59
C PHE A 18 3.43 -2.53 2.79
N PHE A 19 3.07 -3.39 3.75
CA PHE A 19 3.86 -3.69 4.93
C PHE A 19 4.88 -4.77 4.58
N PHE A 20 6.15 -4.37 4.49
CA PHE A 20 7.27 -5.31 4.40
C PHE A 20 7.84 -5.55 5.79
N GLN A 21 7.56 -6.72 6.37
CA GLN A 21 8.23 -7.23 7.56
C GLN A 21 9.53 -7.90 7.11
N PHE A 22 10.68 -7.31 7.41
CA PHE A 22 11.98 -7.95 7.17
C PHE A 22 12.29 -8.95 8.30
N PRO A 23 12.69 -10.20 8.00
CA PRO A 23 13.28 -11.07 9.01
C PRO A 23 14.65 -10.52 9.46
N PRO A 24 15.07 -10.71 10.73
CA PRO A 24 16.29 -10.09 11.29
C PRO A 24 17.64 -10.57 10.72
N SER A 25 17.66 -11.45 9.70
CA SER A 25 18.85 -12.22 9.32
C SER A 25 19.52 -11.85 7.99
N LEU A 26 19.18 -10.71 7.36
CA LEU A 26 19.77 -10.30 6.07
C LEU A 26 20.29 -8.85 6.07
N LEU A 27 21.21 -8.56 7.00
CA LEU A 27 22.00 -7.33 7.02
C LEU A 27 23.49 -7.65 7.00
N GLN A 28 23.89 -8.47 6.04
CA GLN A 28 25.29 -8.76 5.79
C GLN A 28 25.54 -8.75 4.28
N TYR A 29 25.45 -7.55 3.70
CA TYR A 29 26.08 -7.27 2.42
C TYR A 29 27.03 -6.09 2.62
N SER A 30 28.28 -6.37 2.28
CA SER A 30 29.45 -5.54 2.50
C SER A 30 29.36 -4.21 1.77
N TYR A 31 29.84 -3.16 2.42
CA TYR A 31 30.20 -1.91 1.79
C TYR A 31 31.18 -2.19 0.65
N TRP A 32 30.89 -1.62 -0.50
CA TRP A 32 31.66 -1.79 -1.71
C TRP A 32 32.65 -0.60 -1.76
N GLU A 33 33.96 -0.88 -1.85
CA GLU A 33 35.04 0.13 -1.97
C GLU A 33 35.50 0.22 -3.44
N PHE A 34 35.46 1.40 -4.08
CA PHE A 34 36.11 1.67 -5.40
C PHE A 34 37.10 2.73 -4.99
N PRO A 35 38.37 2.53 -5.34
CA PRO A 35 39.31 3.62 -5.31
C PRO A 35 38.91 4.63 -6.39
N ILE A 36 38.76 5.90 -5.99
CA ILE A 36 38.83 7.03 -6.92
C ILE A 36 40.34 7.32 -7.08
N PRO A 37 40.91 7.27 -8.29
CA PRO A 37 42.32 7.58 -8.48
C PRO A 37 42.53 9.10 -8.40
N THR A 38 43.49 9.53 -7.58
CA THR A 38 44.09 10.87 -7.68
C THR A 38 45.46 10.76 -8.34
N PHE A 39 45.86 11.84 -9.02
CA PHE A 39 46.89 11.87 -10.06
C PHE A 39 48.33 11.58 -9.59
N ASN A 40 48.60 11.47 -8.28
CA ASN A 40 49.99 11.41 -7.76
C ASN A 40 50.29 10.20 -6.84
N GLY A 41 49.37 9.24 -6.67
CA GLY A 41 49.68 7.95 -6.02
C GLY A 41 50.06 7.97 -4.53
N GLU A 42 49.87 9.07 -3.80
CA GLU A 42 50.15 9.15 -2.36
C GLU A 42 48.94 8.74 -1.50
N TRP A 43 49.17 7.85 -0.53
CA TRP A 43 48.22 7.42 0.49
C TRP A 43 48.12 8.46 1.61
N VAL A 44 47.00 9.18 1.73
CA VAL A 44 46.68 9.98 2.92
C VAL A 44 45.59 9.26 3.72
N PRO A 45 45.87 8.79 4.95
CA PRO A 45 44.82 8.21 5.78
C PRO A 45 43.83 9.30 6.21
N PRO A 46 42.52 9.00 6.26
CA PRO A 46 41.52 9.97 6.70
C PRO A 46 41.77 10.39 8.16
N PRO A 47 41.48 11.66 8.53
CA PRO A 47 41.69 12.14 9.89
C PRO A 47 40.86 11.34 10.89
N ALA A 48 41.48 10.98 12.01
CA ALA A 48 40.87 10.16 13.05
C ALA A 48 39.59 10.83 13.63
N PRO A 49 38.49 10.10 13.83
CA PRO A 49 37.28 10.67 14.46
C PRO A 49 37.55 11.04 15.92
N LEU A 50 37.07 12.22 16.33
CA LEU A 50 37.09 12.65 17.74
C LEU A 50 36.20 11.72 18.59
N PRO A 51 36.57 11.41 19.86
CA PRO A 51 35.83 10.47 20.67
C PRO A 51 34.55 11.10 21.23
N LEU A 52 33.40 10.78 20.63
CA LEU A 52 32.09 10.97 21.27
C LEU A 52 31.83 9.81 22.23
N ARG A 53 32.16 10.02 23.50
CA ARG A 53 31.87 9.12 24.60
C ARG A 53 30.37 9.11 24.90
N SER A 54 29.66 8.08 24.41
CA SER A 54 28.51 7.52 25.14
C SER A 54 28.49 6.01 24.89
N LYS A 55 28.51 5.22 25.97
CA LYS A 55 28.40 3.76 25.89
C LYS A 55 26.97 3.39 25.51
N ALA A 56 26.71 3.29 24.21
CA ALA A 56 25.52 2.63 23.68
C ALA A 56 25.91 1.30 23.02
N ASN A 57 25.16 0.26 23.32
CA ASN A 57 25.34 -1.12 22.85
C ASN A 57 25.52 -1.18 21.31
N PRO A 58 26.61 -1.77 20.78
CA PRO A 58 26.98 -1.70 19.35
C PRO A 58 26.04 -2.45 18.37
N LYS A 59 24.95 -3.07 18.85
CA LYS A 59 23.97 -3.76 17.99
C LYS A 59 22.90 -2.85 17.35
N ARG A 60 22.95 -1.53 17.54
CA ARG A 60 21.91 -0.59 17.05
C ARG A 60 22.20 0.08 15.69
N HIS A 61 23.27 -0.31 15.00
CA HIS A 61 23.77 0.42 13.81
C HIS A 61 23.23 -0.03 12.43
N LEU A 62 22.16 -0.83 12.33
CA LEU A 62 21.78 -1.40 11.02
C LEU A 62 20.37 -1.04 10.51
N LEU A 63 19.61 -0.22 11.23
CA LEU A 63 18.31 0.23 10.74
C LEU A 63 18.46 1.56 9.98
N PRO A 64 17.81 1.71 8.80
CA PRO A 64 17.77 2.99 8.11
C PRO A 64 17.30 4.11 9.03
N LEU A 65 17.87 5.30 8.85
CA LEU A 65 17.59 6.48 9.66
C LEU A 65 16.08 6.72 9.78
N GLY A 66 15.62 7.11 10.96
CA GLY A 66 14.21 7.36 11.20
C GLY A 66 13.94 8.14 12.49
N PRO A 67 12.73 8.69 12.64
CA PRO A 67 12.30 9.39 13.85
C PRO A 67 12.36 8.47 15.07
N LYS A 68 12.68 9.05 16.22
CA LYS A 68 12.83 8.31 17.48
C LYS A 68 11.46 7.85 17.98
N PRO A 69 11.23 6.54 18.14
CA PRO A 69 9.93 6.02 18.52
C PRO A 69 9.59 6.31 19.98
N PHE A 70 8.33 6.68 20.24
CA PHE A 70 7.77 6.74 21.58
C PHE A 70 7.60 5.33 22.16
N PRO A 71 7.68 5.16 23.49
CA PRO A 71 7.41 3.86 24.12
C PRO A 71 5.96 3.41 23.81
N PHE A 72 5.80 2.12 23.50
CA PHE A 72 4.55 1.42 23.15
C PHE A 72 3.83 1.87 21.87
N ILE A 73 3.69 3.16 21.62
CA ILE A 73 2.96 3.72 20.46
C ILE A 73 3.87 3.81 19.22
N GLY A 74 5.18 3.95 19.41
CA GLY A 74 6.14 4.17 18.34
C GLY A 74 5.97 5.54 17.69
N ASN A 75 5.98 5.58 16.36
CA ASN A 75 5.84 6.74 15.48
C ASN A 75 4.39 6.91 14.97
N LEU A 76 3.41 6.20 15.53
CA LEU A 76 2.03 6.25 15.06
C LEU A 76 1.43 7.67 15.14
N LEU A 77 1.83 8.43 16.16
CA LEU A 77 1.39 9.82 16.36
C LEU A 77 1.90 10.77 15.27
N GLU A 78 3.01 10.45 14.61
CA GLU A 78 3.58 11.27 13.54
C GLU A 78 2.81 11.12 12.21
N LEU A 79 2.06 10.03 12.04
CA LEU A 79 1.32 9.76 10.81
C LEU A 79 0.03 10.59 10.68
N GLY A 80 -0.63 10.89 11.80
CA GLY A 80 -1.88 11.65 11.83
C GLY A 80 -2.98 11.10 10.89
N ASN A 81 -3.88 11.97 10.45
CA ASN A 81 -5.03 11.58 9.60
C ASN A 81 -4.65 11.29 8.13
N LYS A 82 -3.46 11.72 7.70
CA LYS A 82 -2.99 11.59 6.31
C LYS A 82 -1.63 10.91 6.27
N PRO A 83 -1.56 9.59 6.54
CA PRO A 83 -0.31 8.88 6.74
C PRO A 83 0.63 9.01 5.53
N HIS A 84 0.10 8.95 4.31
CA HIS A 84 0.89 9.10 3.08
C HIS A 84 1.61 10.46 3.01
N GLN A 85 0.99 11.56 3.44
CA GLN A 85 1.61 12.89 3.42
C GLN A 85 2.69 13.01 4.50
N SER A 86 2.42 12.50 5.69
CA SER A 86 3.40 12.47 6.78
C SER A 86 4.61 11.62 6.41
N LEU A 87 4.43 10.46 5.80
CA LEU A 87 5.51 9.62 5.30
C LEU A 87 6.37 10.34 4.25
N THR A 88 5.76 11.08 3.32
CA THR A 88 6.50 11.89 2.35
C THR A 88 7.36 12.95 3.06
N LYS A 89 6.81 13.67 4.04
CA LYS A 89 7.57 14.67 4.81
C LYS A 89 8.73 14.03 5.57
N LEU A 90 8.50 12.88 6.20
CA LEU A 90 9.56 12.14 6.90
C LEU A 90 10.66 11.69 5.93
N SER A 91 10.30 11.24 4.72
CA SER A 91 11.29 10.85 3.71
C SER A 91 12.14 12.02 3.20
N GLN A 92 11.59 13.24 3.20
CA GLN A 92 12.36 14.44 2.84
C GLN A 92 13.38 14.81 3.92
N ILE A 93 13.12 14.49 5.19
CA ILE A 93 13.98 14.80 6.33
C ILE A 93 15.06 13.73 6.52
N TYR A 94 14.67 12.46 6.53
CA TYR A 94 15.54 11.33 6.90
C TYR A 94 16.11 10.58 5.69
N GLY A 95 15.59 10.83 4.49
CA GLY A 95 16.04 10.23 3.25
C GLY A 95 15.07 9.20 2.65
N PRO A 96 15.47 8.55 1.54
CA PRO A 96 14.57 7.72 0.73
C PRO A 96 14.19 6.37 1.35
N ILE A 97 14.92 5.91 2.38
CA ILE A 97 14.64 4.69 3.13
C ILE A 97 14.60 5.07 4.60
N ILE A 98 13.45 4.92 5.24
CA ILE A 98 13.24 5.28 6.65
C ILE A 98 12.70 4.09 7.44
N THR A 99 13.11 3.97 8.70
CA THR A 99 12.54 2.98 9.63
C THR A 99 11.56 3.66 10.58
N LEU A 100 10.37 3.09 10.71
CA LEU A 100 9.33 3.53 11.63
C LEU A 100 8.92 2.38 12.55
N GLN A 101 8.56 2.68 13.79
CA GLN A 101 7.85 1.74 14.65
C GLN A 101 6.37 2.10 14.66
N LEU A 102 5.48 1.22 14.21
CA LEU A 102 4.03 1.42 14.25
C LEU A 102 3.47 0.54 15.37
N GLY A 103 3.37 1.10 16.58
CA GLY A 103 3.14 0.30 17.79
C GLY A 103 4.31 -0.65 18.04
N GLN A 104 4.04 -1.96 17.95
CA GLN A 104 5.04 -3.03 18.10
C GLN A 104 5.63 -3.51 16.75
N VAL A 105 5.15 -2.97 15.63
CA VAL A 105 5.55 -3.43 14.28
C VAL A 105 6.61 -2.50 13.70
N THR A 106 7.79 -3.06 13.39
CA THR A 106 8.85 -2.33 12.69
C THR A 106 8.57 -2.28 11.20
N THR A 107 8.43 -1.07 10.66
CA THR A 107 8.06 -0.80 9.27
C THR A 107 9.17 -0.03 8.57
N VAL A 108 9.64 -0.54 7.44
CA VAL A 108 10.58 0.18 6.57
C VAL A 108 9.80 0.81 5.42
N VAL A 109 9.93 2.12 5.26
CA VAL A 109 9.26 2.89 4.20
C VAL A 109 10.28 3.28 3.14
N VAL A 110 9.94 2.99 1.88
CA VAL A 110 10.77 3.27 0.72
C VAL A 110 10.08 4.31 -0.14
N SER A 111 10.70 5.48 -0.33
CA SER A 111 10.08 6.67 -0.93
C SER A 111 10.76 7.17 -2.20
N SER A 112 11.75 6.44 -2.75
CA SER A 112 12.40 6.79 -4.02
C SER A 112 12.28 5.67 -5.06
N PRO A 113 12.11 5.99 -6.37
CA PRO A 113 12.11 4.99 -7.44
C PRO A 113 13.39 4.15 -7.48
N ASN A 114 14.55 4.78 -7.24
CA ASN A 114 15.86 4.11 -7.30
C ASN A 114 15.99 3.04 -6.21
N THR A 115 15.37 3.26 -5.05
CA THR A 115 15.35 2.30 -3.93
C THR A 115 14.16 1.33 -4.01
N ALA A 116 13.04 1.75 -4.59
CA ALA A 116 11.86 0.90 -4.76
C ALA A 116 12.06 -0.19 -5.82
N LYS A 117 12.78 0.11 -6.92
CA LYS A 117 13.05 -0.86 -7.99
C LYS A 117 13.75 -2.14 -7.49
N PRO A 118 14.89 -2.08 -6.75
CA PRO A 118 15.53 -3.29 -6.24
C PRO A 118 14.69 -4.02 -5.18
N VAL A 119 13.87 -3.30 -4.40
CA VAL A 119 12.95 -3.88 -3.42
C VAL A 119 11.84 -4.68 -4.10
N LEU A 120 11.22 -4.12 -5.14
CA LEU A 120 10.08 -4.72 -5.83
C LEU A 120 10.45 -5.69 -6.96
N ARG A 121 11.73 -5.76 -7.36
CA ARG A 121 12.19 -6.64 -8.46
C ARG A 121 13.31 -7.58 -8.07
N THR A 122 14.34 -7.09 -7.38
CA THR A 122 15.53 -7.89 -7.08
C THR A 122 15.35 -8.74 -5.83
N HIS A 123 14.65 -8.20 -4.83
CA HIS A 123 14.38 -8.87 -3.55
C HIS A 123 12.90 -9.22 -3.39
N ASP A 124 12.16 -9.29 -4.50
CA ASP A 124 10.73 -9.50 -4.51
C ASP A 124 10.35 -10.83 -3.85
N GLN A 125 11.12 -11.90 -4.03
CA GLN A 125 10.82 -13.21 -3.45
C GLN A 125 10.76 -13.18 -1.91
N PHE A 126 11.66 -12.45 -1.26
CA PHE A 126 11.71 -12.33 0.20
C PHE A 126 10.68 -11.34 0.74
N LEU A 127 10.40 -10.30 -0.04
CA LEU A 127 9.56 -9.18 0.38
C LEU A 127 8.10 -9.34 -0.04
N SER A 128 7.79 -10.24 -0.97
CA SER A 128 6.41 -10.44 -1.45
C SER A 128 5.48 -11.06 -0.41
N ASN A 129 5.98 -11.48 0.75
CA ASN A 129 5.14 -11.94 1.84
C ASN A 129 4.36 -10.76 2.44
N ARG A 130 3.07 -10.96 2.72
CA ARG A 130 2.17 -9.89 3.15
C ARG A 130 1.82 -10.05 4.60
N THR A 131 1.87 -8.94 5.34
CA THR A 131 1.34 -8.89 6.70
C THR A 131 -0.19 -8.82 6.60
N VAL A 132 -0.87 -9.84 7.12
CA VAL A 132 -2.33 -9.95 7.05
C VAL A 132 -2.93 -9.22 8.26
N PRO A 133 -3.76 -8.18 8.06
CA PRO A 133 -4.47 -7.54 9.16
C PRO A 133 -5.42 -8.53 9.85
N ASP A 134 -5.54 -8.45 11.18
CA ASP A 134 -6.36 -9.38 11.98
C ASP A 134 -7.83 -9.45 11.52
N ALA A 135 -8.36 -8.34 10.99
CA ALA A 135 -9.70 -8.30 10.40
C ALA A 135 -9.90 -9.30 9.25
N PHE A 136 -8.86 -9.61 8.47
CA PHE A 136 -8.91 -10.61 7.39
C PHE A 136 -8.61 -12.03 7.88
N GLN A 137 -8.05 -12.18 9.08
CA GLN A 137 -7.87 -13.49 9.73
C GLN A 137 -9.17 -13.99 10.34
N ALA A 138 -9.99 -13.09 10.88
CA ALA A 138 -11.25 -13.44 11.57
C ALA A 138 -12.24 -14.28 10.73
N CYS A 139 -12.20 -14.15 9.41
CA CYS A 139 -13.07 -14.91 8.49
C CYS A 139 -12.27 -15.85 7.56
N ASP A 140 -11.01 -16.16 7.89
CA ASP A 140 -10.10 -16.97 7.08
C ASP A 140 -9.88 -16.50 5.62
N PHE A 141 -10.35 -15.29 5.27
CA PHE A 141 -10.22 -14.74 3.92
C PHE A 141 -8.76 -14.68 3.45
N HIS A 142 -7.82 -14.53 4.37
CA HIS A 142 -6.40 -14.50 4.04
C HIS A 142 -5.86 -15.80 3.40
N GLN A 143 -6.53 -16.94 3.60
CA GLN A 143 -6.10 -18.25 3.09
C GLN A 143 -6.48 -18.50 1.62
N ASP A 144 -7.51 -17.81 1.13
CA ASP A 144 -8.10 -18.02 -0.20
C ASP A 144 -8.09 -16.78 -1.10
N SER A 145 -7.83 -15.61 -0.53
CA SER A 145 -7.84 -14.36 -1.29
C SER A 145 -6.48 -14.04 -1.93
N LEU A 146 -6.50 -13.81 -3.24
CA LEU A 146 -5.32 -13.45 -4.03
C LEU A 146 -4.47 -12.29 -3.43
N PRO A 147 -5.06 -11.26 -2.79
CA PRO A 147 -4.30 -10.18 -2.17
C PRO A 147 -3.58 -10.55 -0.87
N TRP A 148 -3.88 -11.68 -0.22
CA TRP A 148 -3.35 -12.00 1.11
C TRP A 148 -2.61 -13.35 1.16
N ILE A 149 -2.89 -14.28 0.24
CA ILE A 149 -2.16 -15.55 0.15
C ILE A 149 -0.67 -15.29 -0.12
N PRO A 150 0.27 -15.92 0.62
CA PRO A 150 1.70 -15.79 0.37
C PRO A 150 2.10 -16.36 -1.00
N PRO A 151 3.25 -15.92 -1.57
CA PRO A 151 3.76 -16.43 -2.84
C PRO A 151 3.95 -17.97 -2.85
N SER A 152 2.94 -18.68 -3.35
CA SER A 152 2.83 -20.14 -3.32
C SER A 152 2.35 -20.67 -4.68
N ALA A 153 2.35 -21.99 -4.87
CA ALA A 153 1.80 -22.61 -6.08
C ALA A 153 0.32 -22.21 -6.29
N LYS A 154 -0.47 -22.19 -5.21
CA LYS A 154 -1.87 -21.72 -5.20
C LYS A 154 -1.97 -20.27 -5.67
N TRP A 155 -1.18 -19.36 -5.10
CA TRP A 155 -1.16 -17.96 -5.51
C TRP A 155 -0.80 -17.78 -7.00
N ARG A 156 0.20 -18.51 -7.50
CA ARG A 156 0.60 -18.48 -8.92
C ARG A 156 -0.53 -18.97 -9.83
N SER A 157 -1.20 -20.05 -9.45
CA SER A 157 -2.34 -20.59 -10.20
C SER A 157 -3.50 -19.59 -10.29
N LEU A 158 -3.91 -19.03 -9.14
CA LEU A 158 -4.97 -18.00 -9.11
C LEU A 158 -4.58 -16.77 -9.94
N ARG A 159 -3.34 -16.30 -9.82
CA ARG A 159 -2.85 -15.16 -10.64
C ARG A 159 -2.87 -15.48 -12.13
N GLN A 160 -2.51 -16.70 -12.52
CA GLN A 160 -2.55 -17.14 -13.91
C GLN A 160 -3.99 -17.17 -14.44
N ILE A 161 -4.95 -17.68 -13.66
CA ILE A 161 -6.37 -17.67 -14.01
C ILE A 161 -6.85 -16.22 -14.18
N CYS A 162 -6.57 -15.33 -13.23
CA CYS A 162 -6.94 -13.92 -13.34
C CYS A 162 -6.35 -13.27 -14.61
N ASN A 163 -5.07 -13.49 -14.90
CA ASN A 163 -4.42 -12.90 -16.07
C ASN A 163 -4.95 -13.45 -17.41
N SER A 164 -5.27 -14.74 -17.47
CA SER A 164 -5.68 -15.40 -18.72
C SER A 164 -7.18 -15.35 -18.98
N GLN A 165 -8.00 -15.39 -17.93
CA GLN A 165 -9.46 -15.53 -18.04
C GLN A 165 -10.23 -14.26 -17.66
N LEU A 166 -9.69 -13.39 -16.80
CA LEU A 166 -10.41 -12.17 -16.37
C LEU A 166 -9.84 -10.90 -17.01
N PHE A 167 -8.52 -10.75 -16.93
CA PHE A 167 -7.82 -9.54 -17.36
C PHE A 167 -7.13 -9.66 -18.73
N ALA A 168 -7.31 -10.79 -19.42
CA ALA A 168 -6.77 -10.95 -20.77
C ALA A 168 -7.41 -9.94 -21.73
N ALA A 169 -6.60 -9.34 -22.60
CA ALA A 169 -7.05 -8.30 -23.53
C ALA A 169 -8.24 -8.73 -24.40
N LYS A 170 -8.29 -10.01 -24.82
CA LYS A 170 -9.42 -10.57 -25.56
C LYS A 170 -10.71 -10.56 -24.74
N ILE A 171 -10.63 -10.97 -23.47
CA ILE A 171 -11.79 -11.00 -22.55
C ILE A 171 -12.25 -9.58 -22.22
N LEU A 172 -11.30 -8.67 -21.98
CA LEU A 172 -11.63 -7.26 -21.72
C LEU A 172 -12.31 -6.59 -22.93
N LYS A 173 -11.91 -6.94 -24.16
CA LYS A 173 -12.58 -6.48 -25.38
C LYS A 173 -13.96 -7.10 -25.54
N ALA A 174 -14.09 -8.42 -25.32
CA ALA A 174 -15.39 -9.10 -25.37
C ALA A 174 -16.39 -8.53 -24.37
N ASN A 175 -15.95 -8.11 -23.18
CA ASN A 175 -16.78 -7.48 -22.14
C ASN A 175 -17.02 -5.97 -22.33
N GLN A 176 -16.49 -5.36 -23.40
CA GLN A 176 -16.68 -3.93 -23.66
C GLN A 176 -18.16 -3.51 -23.79
N PRO A 177 -19.05 -4.27 -24.46
CA PRO A 177 -20.47 -3.92 -24.55
C PRO A 177 -21.13 -3.84 -23.17
N ASN A 178 -20.85 -4.80 -22.28
CA ASN A 178 -21.39 -4.82 -20.92
C ASN A 178 -20.96 -3.58 -20.12
N ARG A 179 -19.69 -3.19 -20.24
CA ARG A 179 -19.21 -1.94 -19.61
C ARG A 179 -19.90 -0.70 -20.17
N ARG A 180 -20.15 -0.66 -21.48
CA ARG A 180 -20.87 0.46 -22.12
C ARG A 180 -22.30 0.59 -21.60
N VAL A 181 -23.01 -0.53 -21.45
CA VAL A 181 -24.37 -0.54 -20.88
C VAL A 181 -24.39 0.08 -19.49
N LYS A 182 -23.46 -0.31 -18.61
CA LYS A 182 -23.39 0.24 -17.24
C LYS A 182 -23.00 1.72 -17.19
N VAL A 183 -22.15 2.18 -18.11
CA VAL A 183 -21.87 3.61 -18.24
C VAL A 183 -23.12 4.38 -18.69
N GLN A 184 -23.92 3.83 -19.62
CA GLN A 184 -25.17 4.47 -20.05
C GLN A 184 -26.22 4.51 -18.95
N GLU A 185 -26.34 3.43 -18.15
CA GLU A 185 -27.21 3.40 -16.98
C GLU A 185 -26.84 4.50 -15.96
N LEU A 186 -25.55 4.69 -15.71
CA LEU A 186 -25.07 5.76 -14.84
C LEU A 186 -25.38 7.15 -15.41
N ILE A 187 -25.20 7.36 -16.72
CA ILE A 187 -25.55 8.63 -17.38
C ILE A 187 -27.04 8.90 -17.24
N SER A 188 -27.88 7.89 -17.41
CA SER A 188 -29.34 8.01 -17.22
C SER A 188 -29.70 8.43 -15.80
N GLN A 189 -29.10 7.80 -14.78
CA GLN A 189 -29.33 8.17 -13.37
C GLN A 189 -28.90 9.60 -13.06
N VAL A 190 -27.77 10.04 -13.62
CA VAL A 190 -27.29 11.43 -13.48
C VAL A 190 -28.24 12.41 -14.16
N ASN A 191 -28.73 12.09 -15.36
CA ASN A 191 -29.70 12.92 -16.06
C ASN A 191 -31.02 13.04 -15.31
N GLU A 192 -31.52 11.94 -14.74
CA GLU A 192 -32.72 11.93 -13.90
C GLU A 192 -32.54 12.82 -12.66
N SER A 193 -31.40 12.68 -11.98
CA SER A 193 -31.05 13.54 -10.84
C SER A 193 -31.00 15.02 -11.26
N ALA A 194 -30.47 15.31 -12.45
CA ALA A 194 -30.39 16.68 -12.98
C ALA A 194 -31.78 17.26 -13.28
N VAL A 195 -32.69 16.47 -13.87
CA VAL A 195 -34.09 16.87 -14.11
C VAL A 195 -34.81 17.17 -12.79
N ASN A 196 -34.57 16.34 -11.77
CA ASN A 196 -35.14 16.50 -10.43
C ASN A 196 -34.44 17.59 -9.59
N SER A 197 -33.42 18.26 -10.13
CA SER A 197 -32.59 19.25 -9.43
C SER A 197 -31.94 18.71 -8.15
N GLU A 198 -31.58 17.42 -8.15
CA GLU A 198 -30.94 16.73 -7.05
C GLU A 198 -29.41 16.69 -7.19
N ALA A 199 -28.71 16.78 -6.06
CA ALA A 199 -27.26 16.73 -6.04
C ALA A 199 -26.75 15.28 -6.19
N VAL A 200 -25.89 15.03 -7.17
CA VAL A 200 -25.24 13.72 -7.36
C VAL A 200 -23.99 13.61 -6.48
N VAL A 201 -23.98 12.64 -5.57
CA VAL A 201 -22.80 12.28 -4.78
C VAL A 201 -21.88 11.40 -5.62
N ILE A 202 -20.84 11.99 -6.22
CA ILE A 202 -19.90 11.30 -7.13
C ILE A 202 -19.28 10.06 -6.49
N GLY A 203 -18.94 10.11 -5.20
CA GLY A 203 -18.37 8.96 -4.49
C GLY A 203 -19.31 7.74 -4.48
N ARG A 204 -20.62 7.98 -4.31
CA ARG A 204 -21.64 6.92 -4.38
C ARG A 204 -21.77 6.39 -5.80
N ALA A 205 -21.85 7.27 -6.79
CA ALA A 205 -21.91 6.92 -8.21
C ALA A 205 -20.71 6.05 -8.65
N ALA A 206 -19.49 6.43 -8.26
CA ALA A 206 -18.27 5.68 -8.55
C ALA A 206 -18.25 4.31 -7.84
N PHE A 207 -18.75 4.24 -6.61
CA PHE A 207 -18.84 2.99 -5.88
C PHE A 207 -19.87 2.03 -6.51
N THR A 208 -21.03 2.54 -6.91
CA THR A 208 -22.03 1.76 -7.66
C THR A 208 -21.46 1.24 -8.98
N MET A 209 -20.66 2.04 -9.70
CA MET A 209 -19.95 1.57 -10.91
C MET A 209 -19.02 0.39 -10.61
N LEU A 210 -18.29 0.41 -9.49
CA LEU A 210 -17.42 -0.70 -9.08
C LEU A 210 -18.22 -1.98 -8.84
N ILE A 211 -19.36 -1.89 -8.15
CA ILE A 211 -20.25 -3.04 -7.94
C ILE A 211 -20.83 -3.51 -9.28
N MET A 212 -21.22 -2.59 -10.17
CA MET A 212 -21.72 -2.95 -11.50
C MET A 212 -20.65 -3.61 -12.39
N LEU A 213 -19.36 -3.32 -12.19
CA LEU A 213 -18.26 -4.01 -12.86
C LEU A 213 -18.12 -5.47 -12.40
N SER A 214 -18.58 -5.83 -11.20
CA SER A 214 -18.61 -7.24 -10.77
C SER A 214 -19.47 -8.11 -11.70
N ARG A 215 -20.51 -7.54 -12.32
CA ARG A 215 -21.32 -8.21 -13.36
C ARG A 215 -20.51 -8.59 -14.60
N THR A 216 -19.41 -7.88 -14.89
CA THR A 216 -18.51 -8.27 -15.99
C THR A 216 -17.62 -9.46 -15.65
N VAL A 217 -17.44 -9.75 -14.36
CA VAL A 217 -16.61 -10.85 -13.84
C VAL A 217 -17.48 -12.08 -13.56
N PHE A 218 -18.65 -11.88 -12.95
CA PHE A 218 -19.53 -12.95 -12.48
C PHE A 218 -20.79 -13.14 -13.32
N SER A 219 -21.04 -12.28 -14.31
CA SER A 219 -22.28 -12.27 -15.12
C SER A 219 -23.59 -12.08 -14.32
N VAL A 220 -23.48 -11.72 -13.03
CA VAL A 220 -24.61 -11.51 -12.10
C VAL A 220 -24.68 -10.03 -11.70
N ASP A 221 -25.89 -9.48 -11.61
CA ASP A 221 -26.09 -8.13 -11.08
C ASP A 221 -26.12 -8.14 -9.55
N LEU A 222 -24.99 -7.80 -8.93
CA LEU A 222 -24.87 -7.67 -7.48
C LEU A 222 -25.29 -6.27 -6.97
N ALA A 223 -25.59 -5.33 -7.86
CA ALA A 223 -25.93 -3.95 -7.52
C ALA A 223 -27.44 -3.69 -7.52
N ASP A 224 -28.26 -4.68 -7.91
CA ASP A 224 -29.70 -4.53 -7.99
C ASP A 224 -30.34 -4.56 -6.60
N PRO A 225 -30.88 -3.43 -6.08
CA PRO A 225 -31.55 -3.39 -4.79
C PRO A 225 -32.87 -4.18 -4.76
N SER A 226 -33.36 -4.66 -5.91
CA SER A 226 -34.56 -5.49 -6.04
C SER A 226 -34.25 -6.99 -6.20
N SER A 227 -32.98 -7.38 -6.26
CA SER A 227 -32.54 -8.78 -6.33
C SER A 227 -32.79 -9.51 -5.00
N GLU A 228 -33.38 -10.71 -5.05
CA GLU A 228 -33.60 -11.57 -3.88
C GLU A 228 -32.30 -11.91 -3.13
N MET A 229 -31.14 -11.91 -3.80
CA MET A 229 -29.84 -12.18 -3.18
C MET A 229 -29.31 -11.04 -2.30
N ALA A 230 -29.90 -9.83 -2.35
CA ALA A 230 -29.49 -8.71 -1.52
C ALA A 230 -30.15 -8.71 -0.12
N ARG A 231 -30.95 -9.73 0.20
CA ARG A 231 -31.80 -9.81 1.40
C ARG A 231 -31.39 -10.86 2.45
N GLU A 232 -30.28 -11.57 2.26
CA GLU A 232 -29.67 -12.45 3.27
C GLU A 232 -28.34 -11.90 3.77
#